data_AF-A0A8C4ZR62-F1
#
_entry.id   AF-A0A8C4ZR62-F1
#
_cell.length_a   1.000
_cell.length_b   1.000
_cell.length_c   1.000
_cell.angle_alpha   90.00
_cell.angle_beta   90.00
_cell.angle_gamma   90.00
#
_symmetry.space_group_name_H-M   'P 1'
#
loop_
_entity.id
_entity.type
_entity.pdbx_description
1 polymer ?
#
loop_
_entity_poly.entity_id
_entity_poly.type
_entity_poly.pdbx_seq_one_letter_code
_entity_poly.pdbx_strand_id
1 'polypeptide(L)'
;MEDFGSALEKNVADLTVMDVYDIAAVVGQEFERIIDQYGCEALSRLMPKVVRVLEILEVMVSRNSISPETEELRLELDKLRLERMDRMEKEKKHKKELELVEDVWRGEAQDLLTQIAQLQEENQSLLSNRSIKDPLSEEDLQRHEGMTERERQVMKKLKEVVDKQRDEIRAKDRELTLKNEDVEALQQQQNRLMKINHDLRHKISVVEAQGKALIEQKVELEAGAQARGQEVGALRQEVTRLRERLQGVAPGAEAEEERPSLSPTQEAQGEEEAAGLDQKDPNRPRFTLQELRDVLHERNELKAKVFLLQEELAYYKSEEADDEVMTSSPSPSPEPRGRGRSTPQPESGIKRLIFTAIMPMVAAGLIPDDPTLQPIRRLMSLV
;
A
#
# COMPACT_ATOMS: atom_id res chain seq x y z
N MET A 1 -40.11 -36.00 -4.15
CA MET A 1 -40.23 -34.94 -5.18
C MET A 1 -39.25 -33.89 -4.76
N GLU A 2 -38.07 -33.95 -5.37
CA GLU A 2 -36.91 -33.12 -5.04
C GLU A 2 -37.06 -31.76 -5.72
N ASP A 3 -36.68 -30.70 -5.01
CA ASP A 3 -36.98 -29.28 -5.24
C ASP A 3 -36.17 -28.64 -6.38
N PHE A 4 -35.94 -29.38 -7.47
CA PHE A 4 -35.05 -28.97 -8.56
C PHE A 4 -35.62 -27.81 -9.42
N GLY A 5 -36.90 -27.45 -9.27
CA GLY A 5 -37.50 -26.32 -9.98
C GLY A 5 -37.04 -24.95 -9.47
N SER A 6 -36.51 -24.87 -8.25
CA SER A 6 -36.14 -23.62 -7.58
C SER A 6 -35.02 -22.85 -8.31
N ALA A 7 -34.08 -23.56 -8.94
CA ALA A 7 -32.94 -22.92 -9.62
C ALA A 7 -33.33 -22.15 -10.89
N LEU A 8 -34.40 -22.58 -11.60
CA LEU A 8 -34.91 -21.91 -12.81
C LEU A 8 -35.65 -20.60 -12.51
N GLU A 9 -36.13 -20.43 -11.27
CA GLU A 9 -36.87 -19.25 -10.83
C GLU A 9 -35.96 -18.18 -10.20
N LYS A 10 -34.67 -18.48 -10.01
CA LYS A 10 -33.69 -17.53 -9.45
C LYS A 10 -33.38 -16.40 -10.43
N ASN A 11 -33.09 -15.22 -9.89
CA ASN A 11 -32.58 -14.10 -10.67
C ASN A 11 -31.24 -14.46 -11.30
N VAL A 12 -31.04 -14.05 -12.56
CA VAL A 12 -29.82 -14.36 -13.33
C VAL A 12 -28.54 -13.86 -12.66
N ALA A 13 -28.63 -12.74 -11.91
CA ALA A 13 -27.50 -12.16 -11.20
C ALA A 13 -27.05 -12.97 -9.97
N ASP A 14 -27.95 -13.79 -9.40
CA ASP A 14 -27.74 -14.53 -8.16
C ASP A 14 -27.50 -16.03 -8.41
N LEU A 15 -27.44 -16.45 -9.68
CA LEU A 15 -27.13 -17.83 -10.06
C LEU A 15 -25.74 -18.20 -9.57
N THR A 16 -25.65 -19.37 -8.97
CA THR A 16 -24.38 -20.01 -8.59
C THR A 16 -24.06 -21.17 -9.52
N VAL A 17 -22.80 -21.64 -9.48
CA VAL A 17 -22.37 -22.81 -10.28
C VAL A 17 -23.24 -24.03 -9.95
N MET A 18 -23.62 -24.21 -8.68
CA MET A 18 -24.52 -25.30 -8.25
C MET A 18 -25.90 -25.20 -8.92
N ASP A 19 -26.44 -23.99 -9.05
CA ASP A 19 -27.75 -23.80 -9.70
C ASP A 19 -27.71 -24.21 -11.18
N VAL A 20 -26.57 -24.02 -11.87
CA VAL A 20 -26.39 -24.47 -13.26
C VAL A 20 -26.40 -26.01 -13.35
N TYR A 21 -25.81 -26.70 -12.38
CA TYR A 21 -25.86 -28.17 -12.28
C TYR A 21 -27.28 -28.67 -12.00
N ASP A 22 -28.03 -27.99 -11.12
CA ASP A 22 -29.43 -28.33 -10.83
C ASP A 22 -30.31 -28.12 -12.07
N ILE A 23 -30.12 -27.01 -12.81
CA ILE A 23 -30.79 -26.76 -14.10
C ILE A 23 -30.45 -27.85 -15.12
N ALA A 24 -29.17 -28.25 -15.22
CA ALA A 24 -28.73 -29.30 -16.12
C ALA A 24 -29.40 -30.65 -15.79
N ALA A 25 -29.60 -30.96 -14.50
CA ALA A 25 -30.29 -32.16 -14.07
C ALA A 25 -31.78 -32.16 -14.48
N VAL A 26 -32.49 -31.04 -14.31
CA VAL A 26 -33.89 -30.90 -14.76
C VAL A 26 -34.00 -31.06 -16.27
N VAL A 27 -33.13 -30.37 -17.03
CA VAL A 27 -33.08 -30.46 -18.49
C VAL A 27 -32.75 -31.89 -18.94
N GLY A 28 -31.85 -32.58 -18.25
CA GLY A 28 -31.51 -33.98 -18.48
C GLY A 28 -32.71 -34.92 -18.30
N GLN A 29 -33.51 -34.73 -17.24
CA GLN A 29 -34.73 -35.51 -17.01
C GLN A 29 -35.79 -35.32 -18.10
N GLU A 30 -35.93 -34.11 -18.65
CA GLU A 30 -36.82 -33.87 -19.79
C GLU A 30 -36.32 -34.58 -21.06
N PHE A 31 -35.01 -34.58 -21.29
CA PHE A 31 -34.43 -35.33 -22.40
C PHE A 31 -34.60 -36.83 -22.27
N GLU A 32 -34.46 -37.38 -21.06
CA GLU A 32 -34.69 -38.80 -20.80
C GLU A 32 -36.13 -39.21 -21.17
N ARG A 33 -37.13 -38.41 -20.76
CA ARG A 33 -38.54 -38.65 -21.14
C ARG A 33 -38.80 -38.61 -22.64
N ILE A 34 -38.11 -37.73 -23.37
CA ILE A 34 -38.22 -37.64 -24.83
C ILE A 34 -37.54 -38.84 -25.50
N ILE A 35 -36.38 -39.26 -24.98
CA ILE A 35 -35.67 -40.46 -25.47
C ILE A 35 -36.55 -41.70 -25.30
N ASP A 36 -37.23 -41.83 -24.16
CA ASP A 36 -38.11 -42.97 -23.89
C ASP A 36 -39.30 -43.06 -24.86
N GLN A 37 -39.83 -41.92 -25.34
CA GLN A 37 -40.98 -41.89 -26.25
C GLN A 37 -40.60 -41.91 -27.74
N TYR A 38 -39.50 -41.27 -28.12
CA TYR A 38 -39.16 -41.00 -29.54
C TYR A 38 -37.81 -41.58 -29.97
N GLY A 39 -37.05 -42.19 -29.05
CA GLY A 39 -35.72 -42.74 -29.29
C GLY A 39 -34.59 -41.69 -29.31
N CYS A 40 -33.35 -42.14 -29.12
CA CYS A 40 -32.17 -41.27 -29.00
C CYS A 40 -31.86 -40.42 -30.25
N GLU A 41 -32.28 -40.89 -31.43
CA GLU A 41 -32.06 -40.22 -32.72
C GLU A 41 -32.65 -38.80 -32.74
N ALA A 42 -33.80 -38.59 -32.07
CA ALA A 42 -34.49 -37.31 -32.02
C ALA A 42 -33.68 -36.19 -31.34
N LEU A 43 -32.81 -36.54 -30.39
CA LEU A 43 -32.04 -35.60 -29.57
C LEU A 43 -30.54 -35.55 -29.89
N SER A 44 -30.05 -36.48 -30.71
CA SER A 44 -28.64 -36.64 -31.10
C SER A 44 -27.95 -35.33 -31.54
N ARG A 45 -28.67 -34.44 -32.24
CA ARG A 45 -28.14 -33.15 -32.73
C ARG A 45 -28.36 -31.98 -31.77
N LEU A 46 -29.33 -32.09 -30.86
CA LEU A 46 -29.69 -31.02 -29.91
C LEU A 46 -28.87 -31.11 -28.62
N MET A 47 -28.64 -32.33 -28.13
CA MET A 47 -27.93 -32.60 -26.88
C MET A 47 -26.57 -31.87 -26.79
N PRO A 48 -25.68 -31.94 -27.81
CA PRO A 48 -24.38 -31.26 -27.73
C PRO A 48 -24.51 -29.73 -27.70
N LYS A 49 -25.57 -29.17 -28.29
CA LYS A 49 -25.82 -27.73 -28.29
C LYS A 49 -26.29 -27.25 -26.92
N VAL A 50 -27.13 -28.04 -26.26
CA VAL A 50 -27.65 -27.71 -24.92
C VAL A 50 -26.57 -27.86 -23.87
N VAL A 51 -25.75 -28.92 -23.96
CA VAL A 51 -24.53 -29.05 -23.15
C VAL A 51 -23.63 -27.82 -23.34
N ARG A 52 -23.41 -27.40 -24.60
CA ARG A 52 -22.58 -26.20 -24.87
C ARG A 52 -23.16 -24.91 -24.26
N VAL A 53 -24.48 -24.74 -24.26
CA VAL A 53 -25.11 -23.58 -23.63
C VAL A 53 -24.96 -23.62 -22.12
N LEU A 54 -25.10 -24.80 -21.50
CA LEU A 54 -24.90 -24.98 -20.06
C LEU A 54 -23.43 -24.76 -19.65
N GLU A 55 -22.46 -25.22 -20.45
CA GLU A 55 -21.03 -24.93 -20.26
C GLU A 55 -20.75 -23.41 -20.31
N ILE A 56 -21.33 -22.69 -21.28
CA ILE A 56 -21.16 -21.24 -21.39
C ILE A 56 -21.75 -20.55 -20.15
N LEU A 57 -22.93 -20.99 -19.71
CA LEU A 57 -23.58 -20.46 -18.52
C LEU A 57 -22.75 -20.70 -17.25
N GLU A 58 -22.19 -21.90 -17.09
CA GLU A 58 -21.29 -22.24 -15.98
C GLU A 58 -20.07 -21.31 -15.93
N VAL A 59 -19.42 -21.05 -17.08
CA VAL A 59 -18.26 -20.16 -17.17
C VAL A 59 -18.64 -18.71 -16.85
N MET A 60 -19.81 -18.25 -17.32
CA MET A 60 -20.28 -16.89 -17.04
C MET A 60 -20.59 -16.70 -15.54
N VAL A 61 -21.29 -17.66 -14.94
CA VAL A 61 -21.63 -17.64 -13.51
C VAL A 61 -20.37 -17.74 -12.63
N SER A 62 -19.43 -18.60 -13.02
CA SER A 62 -18.13 -18.74 -12.32
C SER A 62 -17.31 -17.45 -12.37
N ARG A 63 -17.37 -16.69 -13.46
CA ARG A 63 -16.68 -15.39 -13.55
C ARG A 63 -17.40 -14.29 -12.76
N ASN A 64 -18.72 -14.38 -12.64
CA ASN A 64 -19.52 -13.37 -11.94
C ASN A 64 -19.41 -13.49 -10.41
N SER A 65 -19.26 -14.70 -9.88
CA SER A 65 -18.95 -14.95 -8.46
C SER A 65 -17.52 -14.53 -8.08
N ILE A 66 -16.61 -14.50 -9.06
CA ILE A 66 -15.21 -14.08 -8.93
C ILE A 66 -15.05 -12.70 -9.57
N SER A 67 -15.85 -11.71 -9.19
CA SER A 67 -15.54 -10.31 -9.51
C SER A 67 -14.80 -9.68 -8.32
N PRO A 68 -13.51 -10.05 -8.07
CA PRO A 68 -12.74 -9.55 -6.94
C PRO A 68 -12.63 -8.03 -7.00
N GLU A 69 -12.64 -7.43 -8.20
CA GLU A 69 -12.61 -5.99 -8.40
C GLU A 69 -13.83 -5.30 -7.74
N THR A 70 -15.02 -5.89 -7.80
CA THR A 70 -16.20 -5.31 -7.13
C THR A 70 -16.16 -5.44 -5.61
N GLU A 71 -15.56 -6.52 -5.10
CA GLU A 71 -15.39 -6.75 -3.67
C GLU A 71 -14.25 -5.89 -3.10
N GLU A 72 -13.14 -5.77 -3.82
CA GLU A 72 -12.02 -4.87 -3.53
C GLU A 72 -12.48 -3.41 -3.51
N LEU A 73 -13.23 -2.95 -4.52
CA LEU A 73 -13.78 -1.60 -4.55
C LEU A 73 -14.77 -1.35 -3.39
N ARG A 74 -15.54 -2.35 -2.96
CA ARG A 74 -16.41 -2.25 -1.78
C ARG A 74 -15.59 -2.10 -0.50
N LEU A 75 -14.56 -2.93 -0.32
CA LEU A 75 -13.67 -2.85 0.83
C LEU A 75 -12.90 -1.52 0.87
N GLU A 76 -12.46 -1.03 -0.29
CA GLU A 76 -11.79 0.26 -0.41
C GLU A 76 -12.74 1.42 -0.11
N LEU A 77 -13.99 1.35 -0.58
CA LEU A 77 -15.02 2.33 -0.23
C LEU A 77 -15.27 2.38 1.29
N ASP A 78 -15.36 1.22 1.95
CA ASP A 78 -15.58 1.14 3.39
C ASP A 78 -14.35 1.63 4.18
N LYS A 79 -13.14 1.32 3.72
CA LYS A 79 -11.90 1.89 4.25
C LYS A 79 -11.89 3.41 4.14
N LEU A 80 -12.20 3.97 2.96
CA LEU A 80 -12.24 5.41 2.73
C LEU A 80 -13.32 6.11 3.57
N ARG A 81 -14.45 5.45 3.82
CA ARG A 81 -15.50 5.95 4.74
C ARG A 81 -14.97 6.03 6.17
N LEU A 82 -14.27 5.00 6.63
CA LEU A 82 -13.67 4.98 7.97
C LEU A 82 -12.62 6.09 8.12
N GLU A 83 -11.71 6.20 7.14
CA GLU A 83 -10.68 7.25 7.13
C GLU A 83 -11.27 8.68 7.08
N ARG A 84 -12.40 8.87 6.40
CA ARG A 84 -13.12 10.15 6.39
C ARG A 84 -13.71 10.46 7.76
N MET A 85 -14.33 9.46 8.40
CA MET A 85 -14.90 9.59 9.74
C MET A 85 -13.82 9.93 10.78
N ASP A 86 -12.71 9.20 10.76
CA ASP A 86 -11.57 9.44 11.65
C ASP A 86 -10.96 10.83 11.47
N ARG A 87 -10.84 11.30 10.22
CA ARG A 87 -10.38 12.67 9.94
C ARG A 87 -11.32 13.71 10.53
N MET A 88 -12.64 13.56 10.32
CA MET A 88 -13.62 14.49 10.90
C MET A 88 -13.61 14.47 12.43
N GLU A 89 -13.40 13.31 13.06
CA GLU A 89 -13.28 13.23 14.52
C GLU A 89 -12.01 13.92 15.04
N LYS A 90 -10.88 13.74 14.36
CA LYS A 90 -9.62 14.43 14.69
C LYS A 90 -9.77 15.94 14.56
N GLU A 91 -10.37 16.43 13.47
CA GLU A 91 -10.66 17.85 13.28
C GLU A 91 -11.58 18.39 14.38
N LYS A 92 -12.62 17.64 14.77
CA LYS A 92 -13.52 18.03 15.86
C LYS A 92 -12.81 18.08 17.21
N LYS A 93 -11.90 17.14 17.50
CA LYS A 93 -11.08 17.15 18.72
C LYS A 93 -10.14 18.34 18.72
N HIS A 94 -9.41 18.56 17.63
CA HIS A 94 -8.48 19.67 17.51
C HIS A 94 -9.18 21.03 17.63
N LYS A 95 -10.39 21.16 17.06
CA LYS A 95 -11.21 22.36 17.23
C LYS A 95 -11.57 22.63 18.69
N LYS A 96 -11.94 21.59 19.45
CA LYS A 96 -12.25 21.72 20.88
C LYS A 96 -11.01 22.07 21.70
N GLU A 97 -9.86 21.51 21.36
CA GLU A 97 -8.58 21.85 21.99
C GLU A 97 -8.23 23.31 21.74
N LEU A 98 -8.44 23.80 20.51
CA LEU A 98 -8.21 25.20 20.16
C LEU A 98 -9.16 26.13 20.92
N GLU A 99 -10.45 25.79 21.00
CA GLU A 99 -11.44 26.54 21.80
C GLU A 99 -11.02 26.61 23.28
N LEU A 100 -10.55 25.50 23.85
CA LEU A 100 -10.06 25.47 25.23
C LEU A 100 -8.82 26.36 25.43
N VAL A 101 -7.87 26.34 24.49
CA VAL A 101 -6.68 27.21 24.53
C VAL A 101 -7.09 28.68 24.42
N GLU A 102 -8.03 29.01 23.55
CA GLU A 102 -8.56 30.37 23.44
C GLU A 102 -9.23 30.84 24.74
N ASP A 103 -10.01 29.98 25.40
CA ASP A 103 -10.67 30.30 26.67
C ASP A 103 -9.66 30.55 27.80
N VAL A 104 -8.64 29.70 27.91
CA VAL A 104 -7.55 29.88 28.88
C VAL A 104 -6.82 31.19 28.60
N TRP A 105 -6.46 31.46 27.34
CA TRP A 105 -5.78 32.69 26.97
C TRP A 105 -6.61 33.96 27.24
N ARG A 106 -7.94 33.90 27.02
CA ARG A 106 -8.86 34.98 27.40
C ARG A 106 -8.88 35.20 28.91
N GLY A 107 -8.87 34.13 29.70
CA GLY A 107 -8.79 34.19 31.15
C GLY A 107 -7.50 34.87 31.61
N GLU A 108 -6.35 34.41 31.13
CA GLU A 108 -5.04 34.98 31.45
C GLU A 108 -4.93 36.45 31.05
N ALA A 109 -5.42 36.82 29.86
CA ALA A 109 -5.45 38.20 29.40
C ALA A 109 -6.31 39.09 30.32
N GLN A 110 -7.46 38.58 30.76
CA GLN A 110 -8.34 39.30 31.68
C GLN A 110 -7.72 39.47 33.07
N ASP A 111 -7.02 38.45 33.57
CA ASP A 111 -6.30 38.50 34.85
C ASP A 111 -5.16 39.52 34.82
N LEU A 112 -4.42 39.59 33.70
CA LEU A 112 -3.38 40.60 33.49
C LEU A 112 -3.98 42.02 33.41
N LEU A 113 -5.09 42.20 32.70
CA LEU A 113 -5.79 43.49 32.66
C LEU A 113 -6.27 43.92 34.05
N THR A 114 -6.77 42.97 34.85
CA THR A 114 -7.19 43.23 36.23
C THR A 114 -6.01 43.64 37.11
N GLN A 115 -4.85 42.97 36.97
CA GLN A 115 -3.62 43.35 37.67
C GLN A 115 -3.13 44.74 37.25
N ILE A 116 -3.15 45.07 35.95
CA ILE A 116 -2.78 46.40 35.46
C ILE A 116 -3.70 47.47 36.06
N ALA A 117 -5.01 47.23 36.08
CA ALA A 117 -5.97 48.17 36.67
C ALA A 117 -5.71 48.40 38.17
N GLN A 118 -5.46 47.33 38.93
CA GLN A 118 -5.09 47.42 40.35
C GLN A 118 -3.79 48.22 40.55
N LEU A 119 -2.75 47.95 39.77
CA LEU A 119 -1.48 48.69 39.84
C LEU A 119 -1.62 50.15 39.42
N GLN A 120 -2.52 50.47 38.47
CA GLN A 120 -2.83 51.84 38.08
C GLN A 120 -3.55 52.59 39.21
N GLU A 121 -4.51 51.94 39.88
CA GLU A 121 -5.21 52.50 41.04
C GLU A 121 -4.25 52.73 42.22
N GLU A 122 -3.39 51.75 42.53
CA GLU A 122 -2.35 51.89 43.55
C GLU A 122 -1.39 53.06 43.23
N ASN A 123 -0.95 53.20 41.98
CA ASN A 123 -0.10 54.32 41.56
C ASN A 123 -0.80 55.67 41.68
N GLN A 124 -2.08 55.78 41.29
CA GLN A 124 -2.84 57.01 41.46
C GLN A 124 -2.99 57.37 42.95
N SER A 125 -3.30 56.39 43.78
CA SER A 125 -3.39 56.55 45.24
C SER A 125 -2.05 57.03 45.82
N LEU A 126 -0.94 56.43 45.43
CA LEU A 126 0.40 56.84 45.88
C LEU A 126 0.78 58.26 45.41
N LEU A 127 0.42 58.64 44.18
CA LEU A 127 0.63 59.99 43.66
C LEU A 127 -0.20 61.03 44.42
N SER A 128 -1.47 60.73 44.73
CA SER A 128 -2.31 61.61 45.55
C SER A 128 -1.77 61.78 46.98
N ASN A 129 -1.25 60.70 47.59
CA ASN A 129 -0.65 60.73 48.92
C ASN A 129 0.69 61.48 48.96
N ARG A 130 1.51 61.41 47.88
CA ARG A 130 2.77 62.17 47.77
C ARG A 130 2.59 63.67 47.65
N SER A 131 1.42 64.14 47.20
CA SER A 131 1.12 65.57 47.07
C SER A 131 0.77 66.24 48.42
N ILE A 132 0.59 65.48 49.50
CA ILE A 132 -0.02 65.95 50.76
C ILE A 132 1.00 66.10 51.92
N LYS A 133 2.30 65.84 51.73
CA LYS A 133 3.32 65.98 52.82
C LYS A 133 4.47 66.89 52.41
N ASP A 134 4.81 67.97 53.14
CA ASP A 134 5.40 68.02 54.51
C ASP A 134 5.28 69.46 55.13
N PRO A 135 5.36 69.71 56.47
CA PRO A 135 6.54 69.41 57.30
C PRO A 135 6.29 68.66 58.62
N LEU A 136 7.36 68.03 59.08
CA LEU A 136 7.46 67.06 60.18
C LEU A 136 7.32 67.63 61.60
N SER A 137 6.57 66.92 62.44
CA SER A 137 6.87 66.69 63.86
C SER A 137 6.14 65.42 64.32
N GLU A 138 6.72 64.68 65.27
CA GLU A 138 6.27 63.36 65.80
C GLU A 138 6.13 62.19 64.79
N GLU A 139 6.02 62.46 63.49
CA GLU A 139 5.82 61.46 62.45
C GLU A 139 6.97 60.46 62.27
N ASP A 140 8.21 60.73 62.69
CA ASP A 140 9.33 59.82 62.40
C ASP A 140 9.28 58.49 63.18
N LEU A 141 8.64 58.48 64.35
CA LEU A 141 8.37 57.25 65.12
C LEU A 141 7.23 56.43 64.48
N GLN A 142 6.17 57.09 64.01
CA GLN A 142 5.08 56.46 63.24
C GLN A 142 5.46 56.10 61.80
N ARG A 143 6.44 56.80 61.20
CA ARG A 143 7.03 56.47 59.89
C ARG A 143 7.92 55.24 60.01
N HIS A 144 8.64 55.06 61.11
CA HIS A 144 9.36 53.80 61.38
C HIS A 144 8.37 52.64 61.61
N GLU A 145 7.27 52.83 62.36
CA GLU A 145 6.19 51.82 62.47
C GLU A 145 5.50 51.56 61.13
N GLY A 146 5.22 52.59 60.33
CA GLY A 146 4.63 52.49 58.99
C GLY A 146 5.60 51.93 57.94
N MET A 147 6.91 52.09 58.12
CA MET A 147 7.95 51.44 57.32
C MET A 147 8.01 49.94 57.67
N THR A 148 7.89 49.62 58.96
CA THR A 148 7.74 48.24 59.45
C THR A 148 6.44 47.60 58.94
N GLU A 149 5.34 48.36 58.81
CA GLU A 149 4.06 47.89 58.26
C GLU A 149 4.14 47.66 56.73
N ARG A 150 4.84 48.55 56.00
CA ARG A 150 5.11 48.33 54.57
C ARG A 150 6.02 47.12 54.35
N GLU A 151 7.06 46.96 55.17
CA GLU A 151 7.92 45.77 55.18
C GLU A 151 7.13 44.51 55.52
N ARG A 152 6.19 44.58 56.48
CA ARG A 152 5.27 43.49 56.82
C ARG A 152 4.34 43.15 55.65
N GLN A 153 3.82 44.14 54.92
CA GLN A 153 3.03 43.92 53.71
C GLN A 153 3.85 43.28 52.58
N VAL A 154 5.10 43.72 52.38
CA VAL A 154 6.03 43.11 51.41
C VAL A 154 6.32 41.67 51.80
N MET A 155 6.59 41.39 53.08
CA MET A 155 6.80 40.03 53.59
C MET A 155 5.56 39.15 53.43
N LYS A 156 4.35 39.71 53.60
CA LYS A 156 3.10 38.99 53.36
C LYS A 156 2.93 38.66 51.87
N LYS A 157 3.16 39.62 50.97
CA LYS A 157 3.13 39.39 49.51
C LYS A 157 4.18 38.36 49.08
N LEU A 158 5.40 38.44 49.60
CA LEU A 158 6.45 37.45 49.37
C LEU A 158 6.05 36.07 49.85
N LYS A 159 5.46 35.96 51.05
CA LYS A 159 4.95 34.69 51.57
C LYS A 159 3.86 34.12 50.67
N GLU A 160 2.91 34.94 50.22
CA GLU A 160 1.85 34.52 49.30
C GLU A 160 2.42 34.04 47.95
N VAL A 161 3.42 34.72 47.39
CA VAL A 161 4.09 34.28 46.16
C VAL A 161 4.86 32.97 46.38
N VAL A 162 5.56 32.83 47.51
CA VAL A 162 6.29 31.58 47.85
C VAL A 162 5.32 30.42 48.05
N ASP A 163 4.19 30.65 48.71
CA ASP A 163 3.17 29.61 48.91
C ASP A 163 2.50 29.23 47.57
N LYS A 164 2.22 30.20 46.69
CA LYS A 164 1.76 29.93 45.31
C LYS A 164 2.77 29.11 44.51
N GLN A 165 4.05 29.51 44.51
CA GLN A 165 5.11 28.77 43.82
C GLN A 165 5.24 27.34 44.35
N ARG A 166 5.08 27.12 45.66
CA ARG A 166 5.08 25.78 46.25
C ARG A 166 3.91 24.93 45.75
N ASP A 167 2.72 25.51 45.65
CA ASP A 167 1.55 24.80 45.16
C ASP A 167 1.64 24.53 43.65
N GLU A 168 2.21 25.45 42.87
CA GLU A 168 2.55 25.25 41.46
C GLU A 168 3.57 24.12 41.28
N ILE A 169 4.64 24.09 42.07
CA ILE A 169 5.63 23.00 42.04
C ILE A 169 4.94 21.67 42.33
N ARG A 170 4.11 21.59 43.38
CA ARG A 170 3.35 20.36 43.69
C ARG A 170 2.40 19.96 42.58
N ALA A 171 1.76 20.91 41.90
CA ALA A 171 0.89 20.63 40.77
C ALA A 171 1.70 20.09 39.57
N LYS A 172 2.85 20.68 39.28
CA LYS A 172 3.77 20.23 38.23
C LYS A 172 4.36 18.86 38.54
N ASP A 173 4.72 18.57 39.79
CA ASP A 173 5.17 17.25 40.21
C ASP A 173 4.09 16.18 39.95
N ARG A 174 2.82 16.47 40.27
CA ARG A 174 1.69 15.56 39.96
C ARG A 174 1.48 15.38 38.46
N GLU A 175 1.62 16.44 37.68
CA GLU A 175 1.56 16.36 36.21
C GLU A 175 2.68 15.48 35.65
N LEU A 176 3.91 15.64 36.17
CA LEU A 176 5.06 14.82 35.79
C LEU A 176 4.87 13.35 36.16
N THR A 177 4.32 13.04 37.34
CA THR A 177 4.04 11.65 37.71
C THR A 177 3.04 11.00 36.76
N LEU A 178 1.96 11.70 36.40
CA LEU A 178 0.96 11.18 35.45
C LEU A 178 1.57 10.96 34.06
N LYS A 179 2.38 11.92 33.57
CA LYS A 179 3.08 11.75 32.29
C LYS A 179 4.07 10.60 32.31
N ASN A 180 4.76 10.36 33.44
CA ASN A 180 5.64 9.20 33.58
C ASN A 180 4.85 7.89 33.53
N GLU A 181 3.70 7.80 34.20
CA GLU A 181 2.82 6.63 34.13
C GLU A 181 2.35 6.35 32.68
N ASP A 182 1.98 7.40 31.93
CA ASP A 182 1.62 7.28 30.51
C ASP A 182 2.79 6.79 29.66
N VAL A 183 3.99 7.33 29.88
CA VAL A 183 5.22 6.89 29.18
C VAL A 183 5.52 5.42 29.48
N GLU A 184 5.41 5.00 30.74
CA GLU A 184 5.58 3.60 31.14
C GLU A 184 4.54 2.69 30.47
N ALA A 185 3.28 3.11 30.40
CA ALA A 185 2.22 2.37 29.74
C ALA A 185 2.48 2.22 28.23
N LEU A 186 2.90 3.30 27.57
CA LEU A 186 3.30 3.28 26.15
C LEU A 186 4.52 2.38 25.92
N GLN A 187 5.52 2.42 26.82
CA GLN A 187 6.70 1.55 26.75
C GLN A 187 6.30 0.07 26.86
N GLN A 188 5.36 -0.26 27.75
CA GLN A 188 4.82 -1.63 27.86
C GLN A 188 4.09 -2.06 26.58
N GLN A 189 3.30 -1.18 25.97
CA GLN A 189 2.64 -1.47 24.69
C GLN A 189 3.65 -1.68 23.57
N GLN A 190 4.67 -0.83 23.48
CA GLN A 190 5.76 -0.97 22.50
C GLN A 190 6.47 -2.33 22.67
N ASN A 191 6.80 -2.72 23.90
CA ASN A 191 7.45 -4.00 24.18
C ASN A 191 6.57 -5.19 23.79
N ARG A 192 5.25 -5.11 24.03
CA ARG A 192 4.29 -6.14 23.57
C ARG A 192 4.25 -6.25 22.05
N LEU A 193 4.17 -5.11 21.35
CA LEU A 193 4.18 -5.06 19.89
C LEU A 193 5.49 -5.59 19.31
N MET A 194 6.64 -5.25 19.90
CA MET A 194 7.94 -5.80 19.49
C MET A 194 7.96 -7.32 19.60
N LYS A 195 7.41 -7.89 20.69
CA LYS A 195 7.31 -9.34 20.86
C LYS A 195 6.41 -9.98 19.80
N ILE A 196 5.22 -9.43 19.56
CA ILE A 196 4.30 -9.92 18.53
C ILE A 196 4.96 -9.83 17.13
N ASN A 197 5.66 -8.74 16.84
CA ASN A 197 6.33 -8.56 15.56
C ASN A 197 7.45 -9.60 15.36
N HIS A 198 8.23 -9.87 16.41
CA HIS A 198 9.23 -10.94 16.39
C HIS A 198 8.59 -12.32 16.13
N ASP A 199 7.51 -12.66 16.84
CA ASP A 199 6.79 -13.92 16.68
C ASP A 199 6.22 -14.07 15.26
N LEU A 200 5.66 -13.00 14.69
CA LEU A 200 5.15 -12.98 13.31
C LEU A 200 6.28 -13.16 12.29
N ARG A 201 7.41 -12.48 12.45
CA ARG A 201 8.59 -12.67 11.58
C ARG A 201 9.09 -14.11 11.63
N HIS A 202 9.16 -14.69 12.83
CA HIS A 202 9.54 -16.09 12.99
C HIS A 202 8.55 -17.03 12.30
N LYS A 203 7.24 -16.79 12.46
CA LYS A 203 6.20 -17.58 11.78
C LYS A 203 6.29 -17.47 10.26
N ILE A 204 6.52 -16.27 9.71
CA ILE A 204 6.74 -16.07 8.27
C ILE A 204 7.95 -16.90 7.82
N SER A 205 9.08 -16.84 8.52
CA SER A 205 10.29 -17.61 8.18
C SER A 205 10.03 -19.12 8.17
N VAL A 206 9.27 -19.65 9.13
CA VAL A 206 8.89 -21.07 9.17
C VAL A 206 7.98 -21.44 7.99
N VAL A 207 6.96 -20.64 7.70
CA VAL A 207 6.04 -20.89 6.58
C VAL A 207 6.77 -20.80 5.23
N GLU A 208 7.68 -19.84 5.07
CA GLU A 208 8.53 -19.73 3.88
C GLU A 208 9.43 -20.95 3.70
N ALA A 209 10.04 -21.45 4.78
CA ALA A 209 10.86 -22.65 4.74
C ALA A 209 10.02 -23.89 4.35
N GLN A 210 8.82 -24.02 4.91
CA GLN A 210 7.87 -25.07 4.53
C GLN A 210 7.46 -24.97 3.05
N GLY A 211 7.17 -23.77 2.56
CA GLY A 211 6.85 -23.53 1.16
C GLY A 211 7.98 -23.94 0.21
N LYS A 212 9.23 -23.61 0.54
CA LYS A 212 10.41 -24.02 -0.22
C LYS A 212 10.57 -25.55 -0.25
N ALA A 213 10.44 -26.21 0.89
CA ALA A 213 10.52 -27.67 0.97
C ALA A 213 9.43 -28.37 0.14
N LEU A 214 8.20 -27.84 0.12
CA LEU A 214 7.13 -28.36 -0.73
C LEU A 214 7.40 -28.15 -2.22
N ILE A 215 7.98 -27.01 -2.61
CA ILE A 215 8.40 -26.76 -4.00
C ILE A 215 9.48 -27.76 -4.41
N GLU A 216 10.49 -27.99 -3.56
CA GLU A 216 11.54 -28.98 -3.82
C GLU A 216 10.98 -30.40 -4.00
N GLN A 217 10.09 -30.83 -3.10
CA GLN A 217 9.41 -32.13 -3.23
C GLN A 217 8.58 -32.24 -4.51
N LYS A 218 7.86 -31.17 -4.88
CA LYS A 218 7.09 -31.14 -6.14
C LYS A 218 8.02 -31.33 -7.33
N VAL A 219 9.13 -30.58 -7.38
CA VAL A 219 10.11 -30.67 -8.47
C VAL A 219 10.71 -32.07 -8.57
N GLU A 220 11.04 -32.70 -7.44
CA GLU A 220 11.57 -34.06 -7.41
C GLU A 220 10.56 -35.10 -7.94
N LEU A 221 9.29 -34.98 -7.55
CA LEU A 221 8.21 -35.84 -8.04
C LEU A 221 7.95 -35.64 -9.54
N GLU A 222 7.93 -34.39 -10.02
CA GLU A 222 7.79 -34.06 -11.44
C GLU A 222 8.95 -34.62 -12.26
N ALA A 223 10.19 -34.46 -11.79
CA ALA A 223 11.37 -35.03 -12.44
C ALA A 223 11.31 -36.57 -12.49
N GLY A 224 10.90 -37.22 -11.39
CA GLY A 224 10.71 -38.67 -11.35
C GLY A 224 9.58 -39.16 -12.27
N ALA A 225 8.49 -38.42 -12.39
CA ALA A 225 7.42 -38.70 -13.35
C ALA A 225 7.90 -38.57 -14.80
N GLN A 226 8.67 -37.53 -15.11
CA GLN A 226 9.24 -37.31 -16.43
C GLN A 226 10.23 -38.42 -16.82
N ALA A 227 11.11 -38.82 -15.91
CA ALA A 227 12.05 -39.93 -16.12
C ALA A 227 11.32 -41.25 -16.44
N ARG A 228 10.29 -41.60 -15.64
CA ARG A 228 9.44 -42.76 -15.92
C ARG A 228 8.72 -42.65 -17.27
N GLY A 229 8.25 -41.45 -17.63
CA GLY A 229 7.64 -41.20 -18.93
C GLY A 229 8.59 -41.47 -20.10
N GLN A 230 9.85 -41.06 -19.97
CA GLN A 230 10.90 -41.34 -20.97
C GLN A 230 11.20 -42.84 -21.07
N GLU A 231 11.30 -43.54 -19.94
CA GLU A 231 11.52 -45.00 -19.90
C GLU A 231 10.38 -45.77 -20.55
N VAL A 232 9.12 -45.42 -20.23
CA VAL A 232 7.94 -46.01 -20.89
C VAL A 232 7.94 -45.70 -22.38
N GLY A 233 8.34 -44.49 -22.78
CA GLY A 233 8.51 -44.12 -24.19
C GLY A 233 9.53 -45.00 -24.91
N ALA A 234 10.70 -45.21 -24.29
CA ALA A 234 11.76 -46.06 -24.82
C ALA A 234 11.31 -47.53 -24.95
N LEU A 235 10.66 -48.08 -23.92
CA LEU A 235 10.10 -49.43 -23.95
C LEU A 235 9.04 -49.59 -25.05
N ARG A 236 8.16 -48.59 -25.26
CA ARG A 236 7.18 -48.62 -26.35
C ARG A 236 7.85 -48.65 -27.73
N GLN A 237 8.95 -47.90 -27.90
CA GLN A 237 9.73 -47.94 -29.14
C GLN A 237 10.37 -49.31 -29.35
N GLU A 238 10.95 -49.92 -28.31
CA GLU A 238 11.48 -51.29 -28.38
C GLU A 238 10.39 -52.31 -28.74
N VAL A 239 9.23 -52.26 -28.08
CA VAL A 239 8.10 -53.15 -28.39
C VAL A 239 7.67 -53.00 -29.84
N THR A 240 7.63 -51.77 -30.36
CA THR A 240 7.28 -51.51 -31.77
C THR A 240 8.31 -52.13 -32.70
N ARG A 241 9.61 -51.90 -32.44
CA ARG A 241 10.72 -52.47 -33.20
C ARG A 241 10.73 -54.00 -33.18
N LEU A 242 10.43 -54.61 -32.03
CA LEU A 242 10.34 -56.07 -31.90
C LEU A 242 9.14 -56.63 -32.67
N ARG A 243 7.99 -55.94 -32.66
CA ARG A 243 6.81 -56.33 -33.46
C ARG A 243 7.10 -56.28 -34.96
N GLU A 244 7.76 -55.24 -35.44
CA GLU A 244 8.19 -55.13 -36.84
C GLU A 244 9.14 -56.26 -37.24
N ARG A 245 10.12 -56.58 -36.38
CA ARG A 245 11.01 -57.74 -36.60
C ARG A 245 10.27 -59.07 -36.61
N LEU A 246 9.22 -59.24 -35.81
CA LEU A 246 8.39 -60.45 -35.79
C LEU A 246 7.49 -60.55 -37.02
N GLN A 247 6.91 -59.43 -37.48
CA GLN A 247 6.12 -59.38 -38.72
C GLN A 247 6.96 -59.59 -39.97
N GLY A 248 8.26 -59.28 -39.93
CA GLY A 248 9.23 -59.63 -40.96
C GLY A 248 9.56 -61.13 -41.05
N VAL A 249 8.99 -61.99 -40.18
CA VAL A 249 9.18 -63.45 -40.19
C VAL A 249 7.83 -64.15 -40.42
N ALA A 250 7.22 -63.91 -41.57
CA ALA A 250 6.20 -64.79 -42.15
C ALA A 250 6.70 -65.31 -43.51
N PRO A 251 6.58 -66.61 -43.82
CA PRO A 251 7.23 -67.21 -44.98
C PRO A 251 6.40 -66.98 -46.26
N GLY A 252 7.07 -66.52 -47.30
CA GLY A 252 6.64 -66.69 -48.70
C GLY A 252 5.98 -65.49 -49.36
N ALA A 253 6.79 -64.63 -49.97
CA ALA A 253 6.62 -64.21 -51.36
C ALA A 253 7.90 -63.50 -51.81
N GLU A 254 8.42 -63.95 -52.95
CA GLU A 254 9.64 -63.54 -53.61
C GLU A 254 9.57 -62.08 -54.08
N ALA A 255 10.67 -61.32 -53.90
CA ALA A 255 11.22 -60.37 -54.87
C ALA A 255 12.47 -59.69 -54.29
N GLU A 256 13.63 -60.04 -54.86
CA GLU A 256 14.74 -59.16 -55.31
C GLU A 256 15.21 -58.03 -54.37
N GLU A 257 16.46 -58.13 -53.88
CA GLU A 257 17.63 -57.30 -54.31
C GLU A 257 17.53 -55.85 -53.78
N GLU A 258 18.43 -55.26 -52.99
CA GLU A 258 19.88 -55.34 -52.88
C GLU A 258 20.32 -54.90 -51.46
N ARG A 259 21.44 -55.46 -51.00
CA ARG A 259 22.43 -54.80 -50.12
C ARG A 259 23.75 -54.87 -50.90
N PRO A 260 24.68 -53.91 -50.79
CA PRO A 260 25.39 -53.60 -49.54
C PRO A 260 25.69 -52.08 -49.37
N SER A 261 26.17 -51.51 -48.26
CA SER A 261 27.45 -51.81 -47.60
C SER A 261 27.76 -50.82 -46.43
N LEU A 262 28.42 -51.33 -45.37
CA LEU A 262 29.39 -50.68 -44.43
C LEU A 262 28.88 -49.65 -43.38
N SER A 263 29.34 -49.56 -42.13
CA SER A 263 29.96 -50.42 -41.10
C SER A 263 30.04 -49.55 -39.80
N PRO A 264 30.18 -50.13 -38.59
CA PRO A 264 30.01 -49.43 -37.31
C PRO A 264 31.34 -49.06 -36.63
N THR A 265 31.49 -47.84 -36.09
CA THR A 265 32.58 -47.53 -35.14
C THR A 265 32.20 -46.40 -34.17
N GLN A 266 31.96 -46.81 -32.92
CA GLN A 266 32.32 -46.23 -31.61
C GLN A 266 32.39 -44.71 -31.39
N GLU A 267 31.53 -44.26 -30.47
CA GLU A 267 31.82 -43.46 -29.26
C GLU A 267 33.12 -42.63 -29.23
N ALA A 268 32.97 -41.31 -29.32
CA ALA A 268 33.62 -40.32 -28.45
C ALA A 268 33.10 -38.90 -28.80
N GLN A 269 32.67 -38.17 -27.77
CA GLN A 269 32.84 -36.72 -27.57
C GLN A 269 32.36 -35.80 -28.73
N GLY A 270 31.31 -35.01 -28.56
CA GLY A 270 31.39 -33.81 -27.73
C GLY A 270 31.92 -32.64 -28.58
N GLU A 271 30.98 -31.77 -28.99
CA GLU A 271 31.15 -30.38 -29.45
C GLU A 271 31.43 -30.09 -30.94
N GLU A 272 30.51 -29.25 -31.47
CA GLU A 272 30.59 -28.27 -32.56
C GLU A 272 30.85 -28.71 -34.02
N GLU A 273 29.78 -28.66 -34.82
CA GLU A 273 29.61 -27.75 -35.98
C GLU A 273 28.18 -27.97 -36.53
N ALA A 274 27.22 -27.05 -36.39
CA ALA A 274 27.16 -25.72 -37.01
C ALA A 274 27.29 -25.71 -38.54
N ALA A 275 26.62 -26.62 -39.24
CA ALA A 275 26.43 -26.47 -40.69
C ALA A 275 25.03 -26.95 -41.11
N GLY A 276 24.09 -26.00 -41.24
CA GLY A 276 22.86 -26.24 -42.00
C GLY A 276 21.54 -25.75 -41.42
N LEU A 277 21.51 -24.68 -40.62
CA LEU A 277 20.23 -24.10 -40.16
C LEU A 277 20.08 -22.64 -40.60
N ASP A 278 18.99 -22.41 -41.31
CA ASP A 278 18.53 -21.16 -41.89
C ASP A 278 18.65 -19.99 -40.90
N GLN A 279 19.48 -18.99 -41.22
CA GLN A 279 19.78 -17.84 -40.37
C GLN A 279 18.60 -16.86 -40.22
N LYS A 280 17.46 -17.12 -40.87
CA LYS A 280 16.27 -16.25 -40.91
C LYS A 280 15.04 -16.78 -40.15
N ASP A 281 15.17 -17.82 -39.33
CA ASP A 281 14.04 -18.30 -38.52
C ASP A 281 13.72 -17.32 -37.36
N PRO A 282 12.57 -16.62 -37.37
CA PRO A 282 12.18 -15.70 -36.31
C PRO A 282 11.91 -16.39 -34.96
N ASN A 283 11.71 -17.71 -34.93
CA ASN A 283 11.46 -18.49 -33.71
C ASN A 283 12.69 -19.22 -33.16
N ARG A 284 13.88 -19.03 -33.76
CA ARG A 284 15.13 -19.59 -33.24
C ARG A 284 15.42 -18.98 -31.86
N PRO A 285 15.69 -19.80 -30.82
CA PRO A 285 16.15 -19.30 -29.54
C PRO A 285 17.43 -18.49 -29.74
N ARG A 286 17.37 -17.18 -29.48
CA ARG A 286 18.50 -16.26 -29.65
C ARG A 286 19.56 -16.40 -28.57
N PHE A 287 19.18 -17.05 -27.47
CA PHE A 287 20.01 -17.25 -26.30
C PHE A 287 19.98 -18.72 -25.91
N THR A 288 21.10 -19.22 -25.40
CA THR A 288 21.13 -20.54 -24.77
C THR A 288 20.37 -20.50 -23.43
N LEU A 289 19.88 -21.66 -22.96
CA LEU A 289 19.23 -21.73 -21.63
C LEU A 289 20.17 -21.29 -20.50
N GLN A 290 21.47 -21.46 -20.70
CA GLN A 290 22.51 -21.02 -19.77
C GLN A 290 22.61 -19.49 -19.75
N GLU A 291 22.69 -18.84 -20.92
CA GLU A 291 22.67 -17.38 -21.03
C GLU A 291 21.40 -16.77 -20.43
N LEU A 292 20.24 -17.38 -20.64
CA LEU A 292 19.00 -16.91 -20.05
C LEU A 292 19.03 -17.04 -18.51
N ARG A 293 19.60 -18.12 -17.97
CA ARG A 293 19.77 -18.30 -16.53
C ARG A 293 20.70 -17.25 -15.93
N ASP A 294 21.80 -16.96 -16.61
CA ASP A 294 22.81 -15.99 -16.16
C ASP A 294 22.24 -14.57 -16.19
N VAL A 295 21.52 -14.19 -17.26
CA VAL A 295 20.81 -12.90 -17.36
C VAL A 295 19.71 -12.78 -16.29
N LEU A 296 19.01 -13.87 -15.96
CA LEU A 296 18.00 -13.86 -14.90
C LEU A 296 18.63 -13.69 -13.51
N HIS A 297 19.78 -14.32 -13.26
CA HIS A 297 20.54 -14.11 -12.03
C HIS A 297 21.06 -12.68 -11.92
N GLU A 298 21.72 -12.16 -12.95
CA GLU A 298 22.23 -10.80 -12.98
C GLU A 298 21.10 -9.76 -12.80
N ARG A 299 19.95 -9.97 -13.47
CA ARG A 299 18.76 -9.13 -13.30
C ARG A 299 18.23 -9.16 -11.87
N ASN A 300 18.25 -10.31 -11.21
CA ASN A 300 17.79 -10.42 -9.82
C ASN A 300 18.78 -9.75 -8.84
N GLU A 301 20.09 -9.88 -9.08
CA GLU A 301 21.12 -9.17 -8.29
C GLU A 301 21.02 -7.65 -8.46
N LEU A 302 20.85 -7.16 -9.68
CA LEU A 302 20.66 -5.75 -9.96
C LEU A 302 19.38 -5.23 -9.31
N LYS A 303 18.30 -6.03 -9.31
CA LYS A 303 17.05 -5.66 -8.62
C LYS A 303 17.25 -5.51 -7.11
N ALA A 304 18.06 -6.38 -6.48
CA ALA A 304 18.39 -6.26 -5.06
C ALA A 304 19.24 -5.00 -4.78
N LYS A 305 20.23 -4.69 -5.64
CA LYS A 305 21.03 -3.46 -5.53
C LYS A 305 20.18 -2.20 -5.69
N VAL A 306 19.26 -2.18 -6.66
CA VAL A 306 18.35 -1.05 -6.87
C VAL A 306 17.45 -0.84 -5.66
N PHE A 307 16.96 -1.92 -5.04
CA PHE A 307 16.15 -1.82 -3.82
C PHE A 307 16.94 -1.19 -2.67
N LEU A 308 18.17 -1.64 -2.42
CA LEU A 308 19.03 -1.07 -1.38
C LEU A 308 19.35 0.41 -1.63
N LEU A 309 19.69 0.77 -2.87
CA LEU A 309 19.97 2.16 -3.24
C LEU A 309 18.72 3.05 -3.11
N GLN A 310 17.52 2.52 -3.40
CA GLN A 310 16.27 3.25 -3.18
C GLN A 310 15.99 3.49 -1.69
N GLU A 311 16.34 2.54 -0.82
CA GLU A 311 16.24 2.69 0.63
C GLU A 311 17.24 3.73 1.16
N GLU A 312 18.50 3.69 0.71
CA GLU A 312 19.50 4.72 1.04
C GLU A 312 19.07 6.12 0.58
N LEU A 313 18.57 6.24 -0.66
CA LEU A 313 18.07 7.52 -1.17
C LEU A 313 16.84 8.02 -0.40
N ALA A 314 15.98 7.12 0.10
CA ALA A 314 14.85 7.50 0.93
C ALA A 314 15.34 8.02 2.30
N TYR A 315 16.35 7.36 2.87
CA TYR A 315 16.96 7.75 4.14
C TYR A 315 17.58 9.17 4.07
N TYR A 316 18.39 9.45 3.05
CA TYR A 316 19.00 10.79 2.91
C TYR A 316 17.98 11.88 2.58
N LYS A 317 16.91 11.56 1.85
CA LYS A 317 15.80 12.52 1.61
C LYS A 317 15.03 12.86 2.87
N SER A 318 14.87 11.91 3.80
CA SER A 318 14.29 12.21 5.11
C SER A 318 15.24 13.05 5.98
N GLU A 319 16.54 12.81 5.91
CA GLU A 319 17.55 13.56 6.67
C GLU A 319 17.67 15.02 6.18
N GLU A 320 17.65 15.26 4.86
CA GLU A 320 17.60 16.62 4.28
C GLU A 320 16.32 17.38 4.67
N ALA A 321 15.18 16.66 4.74
CA ALA A 321 13.91 17.27 5.15
C ALA A 321 13.87 17.62 6.64
N ASP A 322 14.56 16.86 7.50
CA ASP A 322 14.67 17.13 8.93
C ASP A 322 15.65 18.29 9.22
N ASP A 323 16.74 18.43 8.45
CA ASP A 323 17.70 19.53 8.57
C ASP A 323 17.13 20.90 8.14
N GLU A 324 16.25 20.94 7.12
CA GLU A 324 15.54 22.19 6.73
C GLU A 324 14.57 22.67 7.81
N VAL A 325 13.98 21.77 8.60
CA VAL A 325 13.06 22.11 9.69
C VAL A 325 13.80 22.65 10.92
N MET A 326 15.04 22.19 11.17
CA MET A 326 15.83 22.54 12.36
C MET A 326 16.47 23.95 12.30
N THR A 327 16.63 24.55 11.11
CA THR A 327 17.30 25.87 10.94
C THR A 327 16.36 27.09 11.05
N SER A 328 15.06 26.88 11.21
CA SER A 328 14.07 27.98 11.31
C SER A 328 13.70 28.30 12.77
N SER A 329 14.60 29.01 13.47
CA SER A 329 14.28 29.61 14.78
C SER A 329 13.65 31.01 14.62
N PRO A 330 12.64 31.40 15.43
CA PRO A 330 11.98 32.69 15.31
C PRO A 330 12.61 33.74 16.23
N SER A 331 12.89 34.95 15.72
CA SER A 331 13.10 36.12 16.56
C SER A 331 12.53 37.39 15.92
N PRO A 332 12.02 38.37 16.72
CA PRO A 332 11.09 39.39 16.25
C PRO A 332 11.76 40.76 16.10
N SER A 333 11.52 41.47 14.99
CA SER A 333 11.27 42.93 14.99
C SER A 333 11.04 43.49 13.59
N PRO A 334 10.34 44.63 13.49
CA PRO A 334 9.66 45.07 12.28
C PRO A 334 10.48 46.10 11.50
N GLU A 335 10.44 46.07 10.18
CA GLU A 335 10.32 47.29 9.37
C GLU A 335 9.93 46.99 7.91
N PRO A 336 9.25 47.92 7.24
CA PRO A 336 8.47 47.66 6.05
C PRO A 336 9.26 48.00 4.78
N ARG A 337 9.18 47.15 3.75
CA ARG A 337 9.21 47.61 2.35
C ARG A 337 8.74 46.51 1.41
N GLY A 338 7.75 46.87 0.61
CA GLY A 338 6.98 45.96 -0.20
C GLY A 338 7.75 45.38 -1.38
N ARG A 339 7.57 44.08 -1.55
CA ARG A 339 7.30 43.45 -2.85
C ARG A 339 6.27 42.37 -2.58
N GLY A 340 5.10 42.50 -3.20
CA GLY A 340 4.03 41.52 -3.09
C GLY A 340 4.54 40.15 -3.51
N ARG A 341 4.70 39.26 -2.54
CA ARG A 341 4.74 37.82 -2.77
C ARG A 341 3.35 37.33 -2.44
N SER A 342 2.48 37.33 -3.46
CA SER A 342 1.20 36.65 -3.38
C SER A 342 1.46 35.22 -2.92
N THR A 343 0.80 34.85 -1.82
CA THR A 343 0.56 33.46 -1.41
C THR A 343 0.32 32.57 -2.64
N PRO A 344 0.85 31.32 -2.70
CA PRO A 344 0.43 30.41 -3.75
C PRO A 344 -1.04 30.12 -3.51
N GLN A 345 -1.92 30.80 -4.25
CA GLN A 345 -3.27 30.30 -4.48
C GLN A 345 -3.11 28.88 -5.03
N PRO A 346 -3.93 27.92 -4.61
CA PRO A 346 -3.88 26.58 -5.17
C PRO A 346 -4.03 26.70 -6.68
N GLU A 347 -2.95 26.41 -7.41
CA GLU A 347 -2.98 26.49 -8.85
C GLU A 347 -4.09 25.57 -9.35
N SER A 348 -5.05 26.14 -10.08
CA SER A 348 -6.13 25.40 -10.72
C SER A 348 -5.55 24.12 -11.31
N GLY A 349 -6.15 22.96 -11.01
CA GLY A 349 -5.64 21.65 -11.46
C GLY A 349 -5.41 21.59 -12.97
N ILE A 350 -6.13 22.43 -13.72
CA ILE A 350 -5.99 22.62 -15.16
C ILE A 350 -4.66 23.29 -15.51
N LYS A 351 -4.21 24.31 -14.76
CA LYS A 351 -2.89 24.94 -14.97
C LYS A 351 -1.76 23.94 -14.73
N ARG A 352 -1.81 23.16 -13.64
CA ARG A 352 -0.81 22.11 -13.41
C ARG A 352 -0.77 21.08 -14.53
N LEU A 353 -1.94 20.60 -14.97
CA LEU A 353 -2.00 19.63 -16.06
C LEU A 353 -1.38 20.19 -17.35
N ILE A 354 -1.68 21.45 -17.66
CA ILE A 354 -1.15 22.12 -18.84
C ILE A 354 0.37 22.29 -18.75
N PHE A 355 0.91 22.84 -17.65
CA PHE A 355 2.33 23.18 -17.56
C PHE A 355 3.23 22.00 -17.23
N THR A 356 2.75 21.00 -16.48
CA THR A 356 3.58 19.87 -16.03
C THR A 356 3.48 18.66 -16.96
N ALA A 357 2.33 18.41 -17.59
CA ALA A 357 2.14 17.23 -18.43
C ALA A 357 2.02 17.58 -19.92
N ILE A 358 1.15 18.54 -20.27
CA ILE A 358 0.85 18.82 -21.68
C ILE A 358 1.99 19.62 -22.34
N MET A 359 2.53 20.65 -21.68
CA MET A 359 3.54 21.54 -22.25
C MET A 359 4.84 20.82 -22.61
N PRO A 360 5.40 19.91 -21.77
CA PRO A 360 6.57 19.12 -22.14
C PRO A 360 6.29 18.16 -23.31
N MET A 361 5.10 17.57 -23.37
CA MET A 361 4.70 16.68 -24.47
C MET A 361 4.51 17.43 -25.79
N VAL A 362 3.97 18.65 -25.75
CA VAL A 362 3.87 19.54 -26.92
C VAL A 362 5.26 19.99 -27.37
N ALA A 363 6.16 20.36 -26.45
CA ALA A 363 7.54 20.73 -26.75
C ALA A 363 8.36 19.56 -27.33
N ALA A 364 8.08 18.33 -26.88
CA ALA A 364 8.67 17.10 -27.40
C ALA A 364 8.06 16.62 -28.73
N GLY A 365 7.09 17.35 -29.30
CA GLY A 365 6.46 17.02 -30.58
C GLY A 365 5.57 15.77 -30.54
N LEU A 366 5.21 15.29 -29.35
CA LEU A 366 4.45 14.04 -29.16
C LEU A 366 2.94 14.19 -29.39
N ILE A 367 2.46 15.43 -29.57
CA ILE A 367 1.05 15.75 -29.84
C ILE A 367 0.98 16.57 -31.15
N PRO A 368 0.83 15.91 -32.31
CA PRO A 368 0.66 16.60 -33.58
C PRO A 368 -0.80 17.09 -33.74
N ASP A 369 -0.92 18.37 -34.11
CA ASP A 369 -2.08 19.03 -34.74
C ASP A 369 -3.45 19.02 -34.04
N ASP A 370 -3.49 19.26 -32.73
CA ASP A 370 -4.72 19.69 -32.05
C ASP A 370 -4.88 21.23 -32.10
N PRO A 371 -5.92 21.79 -32.76
CA PRO A 371 -6.15 23.23 -32.84
C PRO A 371 -6.39 23.90 -31.48
N THR A 372 -6.77 23.15 -30.44
CA THR A 372 -6.99 23.68 -29.08
C THR A 372 -5.70 24.07 -28.35
N LEU A 373 -4.54 23.58 -28.82
CA LEU A 373 -3.23 23.81 -28.19
C LEU A 373 -2.44 24.99 -28.80
N GLN A 374 -3.00 25.69 -29.79
CA GLN A 374 -2.36 26.88 -30.40
C GLN A 374 -2.02 28.02 -29.42
N PRO A 375 -2.86 28.36 -28.42
CA PRO A 375 -2.52 29.41 -27.46
C PRO A 375 -1.26 29.08 -26.64
N ILE A 376 -1.04 27.80 -26.32
CA ILE A 376 0.11 27.32 -25.56
C ILE A 376 1.40 27.39 -26.39
N ARG A 377 1.33 27.07 -27.69
CA ARG A 377 2.48 27.23 -28.61
C ARG A 377 2.89 28.69 -28.79
N ARG A 378 1.94 29.63 -28.84
CA ARG A 378 2.27 31.08 -28.91
C ARG A 378 2.99 31.59 -27.65
N LEU A 379 2.70 31.01 -26.48
CA LEU A 379 3.38 31.34 -25.23
C LEU A 379 4.87 30.92 -25.26
N MET A 380 5.21 29.84 -25.97
CA MET A 380 6.61 29.41 -26.14
C MET A 380 7.41 30.28 -27.11
N SER A 381 6.79 31.04 -28.01
CA SER A 381 7.52 31.94 -28.93
C SER A 381 7.82 33.32 -28.35
N LEU A 382 7.38 33.59 -27.11
CA LEU A 382 7.52 34.87 -26.41
C LEU A 382 8.53 34.83 -25.25
N VAL A 383 9.16 33.66 -25.02
CA VAL A 383 10.34 33.44 -24.17
C VAL A 383 11.50 33.13 -25.09
#